data_AF-A0A1B2EQX4-F1
#
_entry.id   AF-A0A1B2EQX4-F1
#
_cell.length_a   1.000
_cell.length_b   1.000
_cell.length_c   1.000
_cell.angle_alpha   90.00
_cell.angle_beta   90.00
_cell.angle_gamma   90.00
#
_symmetry.space_group_name_H-M   'P 1'
#
loop_
_entity.id
_entity.type
_entity.pdbx_description
1 polymer ?
#
loop_
_entity_poly.entity_id
_entity_poly.type
_entity_poly.pdbx_seq_one_letter_code
_entity_poly.pdbx_strand_id
1 'polypeptide(L)'
;MTKPLLALGLWCVAFAVGVVGLITTGPGNPRFTGTVVFDFKPFCQSFVVQTERGFVLLEWEDGTLFFGEGDSLVGPLHTTGVQTLNVEGRGAMTARFETWVPDLAAAQQVFRERCRLAPNTPLAGAARN
;
A
#
# COMPACT_ATOMS: atom_id res chain seq x y z
N MET A 1 55.31 -21.47 10.04
CA MET A 1 54.14 -21.06 10.84
C MET A 1 53.35 -20.01 10.06
N THR A 2 52.46 -20.41 9.15
CA THR A 2 51.70 -19.46 8.27
C THR A 2 50.22 -19.84 8.10
N LYS A 3 49.83 -21.07 8.46
CA LYS A 3 48.46 -21.58 8.35
C LYS A 3 47.40 -20.87 9.22
N PRO A 4 47.65 -20.43 10.47
CA PRO A 4 46.57 -19.86 11.29
C PRO A 4 46.19 -18.43 10.87
N LEU A 5 47.12 -17.68 10.27
CA LEU A 5 46.89 -16.31 9.79
C LEU A 5 45.94 -16.25 8.59
N LEU A 6 46.06 -17.23 7.67
CA LEU A 6 45.17 -17.33 6.51
C LEU A 6 43.73 -17.69 6.92
N ALA A 7 43.58 -18.56 7.92
CA ALA A 7 42.27 -18.97 8.42
C ALA A 7 41.52 -17.80 9.09
N LEU A 8 42.24 -16.97 9.86
CA LEU A 8 41.65 -15.80 10.53
C LEU A 8 41.22 -14.73 9.51
N GLY A 9 42.04 -14.49 8.48
CA GLY A 9 41.70 -13.55 7.41
C GLY A 9 40.47 -13.98 6.62
N LEU A 10 40.37 -15.28 6.29
CA LEU A 10 39.21 -15.83 5.58
C LEU A 10 37.91 -15.70 6.40
N TRP A 11 38.00 -15.89 7.72
CA TRP A 11 36.86 -15.75 8.62
C TRP A 11 36.34 -14.31 8.69
N CYS A 12 37.25 -13.34 8.81
CA CYS A 12 36.88 -11.92 8.84
C CYS A 12 36.24 -11.47 7.52
N VAL A 13 36.76 -11.93 6.37
CA VAL A 13 36.18 -11.61 5.06
C VAL A 13 34.79 -12.22 4.93
N ALA A 14 34.59 -13.47 5.33
CA ALA A 14 33.27 -14.11 5.29
C ALA A 14 32.24 -13.38 6.18
N PHE A 15 32.65 -12.96 7.38
CA PHE A 15 31.78 -12.20 8.28
C PHE A 15 31.43 -10.82 7.71
N ALA A 16 32.41 -10.12 7.15
CA ALA A 16 32.18 -8.82 6.50
C ALA A 16 31.22 -8.93 5.33
N VAL A 17 31.37 -9.95 4.47
CA VAL A 17 30.45 -10.20 3.34
C VAL A 17 29.05 -10.55 3.84
N GLY A 18 28.92 -11.36 4.89
CA GLY A 18 27.62 -11.70 5.49
C GLY A 18 26.88 -10.47 6.05
N VAL A 19 27.60 -9.59 6.74
CA VAL A 19 27.02 -8.35 7.29
C VAL A 19 26.64 -7.37 6.18
N VAL A 20 27.49 -7.20 5.16
CA VAL A 20 27.17 -6.36 3.99
C VAL A 20 25.97 -6.91 3.21
N GLY A 21 25.89 -8.23 3.05
CA GLY A 21 24.73 -8.90 2.47
C GLY A 21 23.45 -8.55 3.22
N LEU A 22 23.47 -8.65 4.55
CA LEU A 22 22.31 -8.36 5.39
C LEU A 22 21.87 -6.89 5.33
N ILE A 23 22.82 -5.95 5.28
CA ILE A 23 22.54 -4.51 5.18
C ILE A 23 21.96 -4.17 3.79
N THR A 24 22.42 -4.86 2.74
CA THR A 24 21.99 -4.58 1.36
C THR A 24 20.68 -5.27 0.99
N THR A 25 20.37 -6.42 1.57
CA THR A 25 19.04 -7.03 1.49
C THR A 25 18.08 -6.34 2.46
N GLY A 26 17.66 -5.14 2.11
CA GLY A 26 16.51 -4.51 2.77
C GLY A 26 15.27 -5.41 2.66
N PRO A 27 14.35 -5.37 3.65
CA PRO A 27 13.12 -6.13 3.59
C PRO A 27 12.42 -5.80 2.27
N GLY A 28 12.27 -6.79 1.40
CA GLY A 28 11.42 -6.68 0.23
C GLY A 28 10.01 -6.43 0.73
N ASN A 29 9.60 -5.16 0.78
CA ASN A 29 8.25 -4.80 1.18
C ASN A 29 7.31 -5.59 0.26
N PRO A 30 6.49 -6.50 0.81
CA PRO A 30 5.56 -7.27 -0.01
C PRO A 30 4.69 -6.26 -0.75
N ARG A 31 4.85 -6.25 -2.07
CA ARG A 31 4.05 -5.43 -2.97
C ARG A 31 2.68 -6.09 -3.03
N PHE A 32 1.76 -5.59 -2.22
CA PHE A 32 0.35 -5.98 -2.32
C PHE A 32 -0.29 -5.15 -3.42
N THR A 33 -1.07 -5.83 -4.25
CA THR A 33 -1.86 -5.20 -5.31
C THR A 33 -3.28 -5.02 -4.80
N GLY A 34 -3.88 -3.88 -5.12
CA GLY A 34 -5.29 -3.63 -4.88
C GLY A 34 -5.87 -2.72 -5.96
N THR A 35 -7.18 -2.78 -6.15
CA THR A 35 -7.89 -1.97 -7.14
C THR A 35 -8.77 -0.94 -6.43
N VAL A 36 -8.75 0.30 -6.89
CA VAL A 36 -9.64 1.34 -6.35
C VAL A 36 -11.08 1.02 -6.74
N VAL A 37 -11.97 0.91 -5.74
CA VAL A 37 -13.40 0.59 -5.97
C VAL A 37 -14.29 1.77 -5.69
N PHE A 38 -13.93 2.62 -4.72
CA PHE A 38 -14.68 3.85 -4.46
C PHE A 38 -13.71 5.01 -4.32
N ASP A 39 -13.97 6.06 -5.09
CA ASP A 39 -13.33 7.35 -4.93
C ASP A 39 -14.39 8.46 -5.10
N PHE A 40 -14.21 9.58 -4.41
CA PHE A 40 -15.12 10.72 -4.51
C PHE A 40 -14.34 12.04 -4.51
N LYS A 41 -13.33 12.12 -5.38
CA LYS A 41 -12.57 13.35 -5.56
C LYS A 41 -13.32 14.36 -6.45
N PRO A 42 -13.07 15.66 -6.29
CA PRO A 42 -12.17 16.31 -5.33
C PRO A 42 -12.82 16.58 -3.95
N PHE A 43 -14.06 16.12 -3.74
CA PHE A 43 -14.84 16.49 -2.56
C PHE A 43 -14.51 15.66 -1.31
N CYS A 44 -13.87 14.51 -1.48
CA CYS A 44 -13.44 13.63 -0.41
C CYS A 44 -12.03 13.10 -0.70
N GLN A 45 -11.19 13.12 0.33
CA GLN A 45 -9.83 12.58 0.27
C GLN A 45 -9.79 11.08 0.62
N SER A 46 -10.84 10.54 1.23
CA SER A 46 -10.94 9.10 1.45
C SER A 46 -11.23 8.36 0.15
N PHE A 47 -10.77 7.11 0.06
CA PHE A 47 -11.03 6.17 -1.03
C PHE A 47 -10.92 4.72 -0.51
N VAL A 48 -11.57 3.80 -1.22
CA VAL A 48 -11.60 2.37 -0.86
C VAL A 48 -10.87 1.56 -1.91
N VAL A 49 -10.01 0.66 -1.43
CA VAL A 49 -9.24 -0.25 -2.29
C VAL A 49 -9.61 -1.68 -1.96
N GLN A 50 -9.97 -2.45 -2.98
CA GLN A 50 -10.15 -3.88 -2.86
C GLN A 50 -8.80 -4.57 -3.04
N THR A 51 -8.47 -5.42 -2.10
CA THR A 51 -7.27 -6.27 -2.12
C THR A 51 -7.71 -7.74 -2.11
N GLU A 52 -6.76 -8.66 -2.28
CA GLU A 52 -7.03 -10.10 -2.17
C GLU A 52 -7.61 -10.53 -0.81
N ARG A 53 -7.38 -9.74 0.24
CA ARG A 53 -7.80 -10.06 1.62
C ARG A 53 -9.08 -9.34 2.07
N GLY A 54 -9.64 -8.47 1.24
CA GLY A 54 -10.82 -7.66 1.59
C GLY A 54 -10.67 -6.19 1.18
N PHE A 55 -11.44 -5.33 1.84
CA PHE A 55 -11.51 -3.90 1.52
C PHE A 55 -10.70 -3.07 2.51
N VAL A 56 -10.00 -2.08 1.98
CA VAL A 56 -9.15 -1.20 2.77
C VAL A 56 -9.65 0.22 2.61
N LEU A 57 -9.82 0.92 3.73
CA LEU A 57 -10.06 2.35 3.75
C LEU A 57 -8.73 3.10 3.78
N LEU A 58 -8.53 3.96 2.80
CA LEU A 58 -7.36 4.83 2.69
C LEU A 58 -7.77 6.29 2.62
N GLU A 59 -6.94 7.15 3.18
CA GLU A 59 -7.07 8.59 3.10
C GLU A 59 -5.91 9.16 2.29
N TRP A 60 -6.23 9.91 1.24
CA TRP A 60 -5.24 10.54 0.40
C TRP A 60 -4.71 11.80 1.08
N GLU A 61 -3.42 11.79 1.41
CA GLU A 61 -2.82 12.86 2.23
C GLU A 61 -2.19 13.93 1.37
N ASP A 62 -1.46 13.54 0.32
CA ASP A 62 -0.82 14.49 -0.59
C ASP A 62 -0.50 13.84 -1.95
N GLY A 63 -0.58 14.65 -3.01
CA GLY A 63 -0.22 14.26 -4.37
C GLY A 63 -0.80 15.17 -5.45
N THR A 64 -0.11 15.25 -6.58
CA THR A 64 -0.63 15.81 -7.83
C THR A 64 -1.22 14.73 -8.75
N LEU A 65 -1.30 13.50 -8.23
CA LEU A 65 -1.54 12.31 -9.02
C LEU A 65 -3.04 12.02 -9.13
N PHE A 66 -3.56 12.10 -10.35
CA PHE A 66 -4.95 11.76 -10.63
C PHE A 66 -5.07 10.24 -10.73
N PHE A 67 -5.94 9.66 -9.91
CA PHE A 67 -6.34 8.25 -9.95
C PHE A 67 -7.82 8.17 -9.62
N GLY A 68 -8.48 7.13 -10.12
CA GLY A 68 -9.90 6.88 -9.92
C GLY A 68 -10.21 5.40 -9.84
N GLU A 69 -11.50 5.10 -9.77
CA GLU A 69 -12.04 3.75 -9.82
C GLU A 69 -11.45 2.88 -10.94
N GLY A 70 -11.13 1.63 -10.61
CA GLY A 70 -10.54 0.65 -11.52
C GLY A 70 -9.02 0.74 -11.64
N ASP A 71 -8.38 1.80 -11.13
CA ASP A 71 -6.92 1.88 -11.13
C ASP A 71 -6.31 0.85 -10.17
N SER A 72 -5.26 0.18 -10.64
CA SER A 72 -4.45 -0.73 -9.82
C SER A 72 -3.41 0.04 -9.01
N LEU A 73 -3.32 -0.32 -7.74
CA LEU A 73 -2.39 0.22 -6.75
C LEU A 73 -1.48 -0.89 -6.26
N VAL A 74 -0.20 -0.56 -6.11
CA VAL A 74 0.82 -1.48 -5.62
C VAL A 74 1.58 -0.83 -4.47
N GLY A 75 1.61 -1.48 -3.32
CA GLY A 75 2.35 -0.96 -2.17
C GLY A 75 2.14 -1.76 -0.89
N PRO A 76 2.63 -1.27 0.25
CA PRO A 76 2.47 -1.94 1.54
C PRO A 76 1.03 -1.80 2.08
N LEU A 77 0.02 -2.33 1.40
CA LEU A 77 -1.40 -2.22 1.77
C LEU A 77 -1.82 -2.99 3.04
N HIS A 78 -0.90 -3.29 3.94
CA HIS A 78 -1.12 -4.11 5.15
C HIS A 78 -0.70 -3.39 6.44
N THR A 79 0.05 -2.30 6.34
CA THR A 79 0.53 -1.51 7.47
C THR A 79 -0.35 -0.31 7.70
N THR A 80 -0.87 -0.14 8.92
CA THR A 80 -1.58 1.08 9.33
C THR A 80 -0.65 2.27 9.36
N GLY A 81 -1.14 3.45 8.96
CA GLY A 81 -0.37 4.69 8.94
C GLY A 81 -0.07 5.21 7.54
N VAL A 82 0.78 6.24 7.47
CA VAL A 82 1.12 6.93 6.22
C VAL A 82 2.10 6.10 5.41
N GLN A 83 1.77 5.86 4.14
CA GLN A 83 2.59 5.04 3.26
C GLN A 83 2.52 5.48 1.82
N THR A 84 3.62 5.24 1.11
CA THR A 84 3.70 5.50 -0.32
C THR A 84 3.17 4.31 -1.09
N LEU A 85 2.16 4.54 -1.91
CA LEU A 85 1.55 3.60 -2.83
C LEU A 85 1.91 3.98 -4.27
N ASN A 86 2.12 3.00 -5.14
CA ASN A 86 2.34 3.25 -6.55
C ASN A 86 1.08 2.93 -7.34
N VAL A 87 0.55 3.92 -8.05
CA VAL A 87 -0.51 3.71 -9.03
C VAL A 87 0.13 3.17 -10.31
N GLU A 88 -0.33 2.00 -10.74
CA GLU A 88 0.21 1.34 -11.92
C GLU A 88 0.07 2.25 -13.15
N GLY A 89 1.19 2.52 -13.82
CA GLY A 89 1.23 3.38 -14.99
C GLY A 89 1.12 4.89 -14.74
N ARG A 90 0.93 5.36 -13.50
CA ARG A 90 0.82 6.80 -13.19
C ARG A 90 1.87 7.32 -12.21
N GLY A 91 2.37 6.49 -11.30
CA GLY A 91 3.44 6.84 -10.37
C GLY A 91 3.03 6.78 -8.90
N ALA A 92 3.88 7.33 -8.03
CA ALA A 92 3.73 7.21 -6.58
C ALA A 92 2.82 8.29 -5.97
N MET A 93 2.01 7.88 -5.00
CA MET A 93 1.14 8.72 -4.18
C MET A 93 1.33 8.39 -2.70
N THR A 94 1.03 9.35 -1.82
CA THR A 94 1.03 9.12 -0.37
C THR A 94 -0.41 8.97 0.12
N ALA A 95 -0.68 7.85 0.78
CA ALA A 95 -1.98 7.59 1.39
C ALA A 95 -1.79 7.04 2.79
N ARG A 96 -2.72 7.40 3.67
CA ARG A 96 -2.80 6.90 5.03
C ARG A 96 -3.74 5.71 5.06
N PHE A 97 -3.20 4.56 5.43
CA PHE A 97 -3.97 3.38 5.75
C PHE A 97 -4.65 3.57 7.10
N GLU A 98 -5.97 3.42 7.15
CA GLU A 98 -6.72 3.52 8.40
C GLU A 98 -7.12 2.16 8.94
N THR A 99 -7.96 1.44 8.20
CA THR A 99 -8.56 0.20 8.68
C THR A 99 -8.94 -0.75 7.55
N TRP A 100 -9.00 -2.02 7.90
CA TRP A 100 -9.55 -3.09 7.07
C TRP A 100 -11.04 -3.24 7.34
N VAL A 101 -11.79 -3.52 6.28
CA VAL A 101 -13.22 -3.82 6.36
C VAL A 101 -13.47 -5.14 5.61
N PRO A 102 -14.18 -6.10 6.23
CA PRO A 102 -14.40 -7.41 5.60
C PRO A 102 -15.35 -7.33 4.41
N ASP A 103 -16.34 -6.44 4.46
CA ASP A 103 -17.45 -6.38 3.50
C ASP A 103 -17.49 -5.06 2.72
N LEU A 104 -17.87 -5.16 1.44
CA LEU A 104 -18.08 -4.01 0.56
C LEU A 104 -19.14 -3.06 1.13
N ALA A 105 -20.25 -3.62 1.66
CA ALA A 105 -21.35 -2.83 2.22
C ALA A 105 -20.92 -2.00 3.43
N ALA A 106 -20.10 -2.59 4.31
CA ALA A 106 -19.54 -1.88 5.45
C ALA A 106 -18.53 -0.83 5.00
N ALA A 107 -17.65 -1.14 4.03
CA ALA A 107 -16.70 -0.17 3.48
C ALA A 107 -17.42 1.01 2.83
N GLN A 108 -18.50 0.74 2.10
CA GLN A 108 -19.36 1.73 1.48
C GLN A 108 -20.04 2.63 2.52
N GLN A 109 -20.52 2.06 3.62
CA GLN A 109 -21.15 2.85 4.69
C GLN A 109 -20.14 3.80 5.34
N VAL A 110 -18.96 3.28 5.74
CA VAL A 110 -17.91 4.11 6.34
C VAL A 110 -17.44 5.19 5.36
N PHE A 111 -17.30 4.86 4.09
CA PHE A 111 -16.97 5.82 3.04
C PHE A 111 -18.04 6.92 2.90
N ARG A 112 -19.33 6.55 2.89
CA ARG A 112 -20.44 7.51 2.82
C ARG A 112 -20.47 8.45 4.01
N GLU A 113 -20.31 7.91 5.22
CA GLU A 113 -20.27 8.69 6.45
C GLU A 113 -19.13 9.71 6.43
N ARG A 114 -17.95 9.28 5.98
CA ARG A 114 -16.73 10.11 5.96
C ARG A 114 -16.79 11.22 4.90
N CYS A 115 -17.29 10.90 3.72
CA CYS A 115 -17.47 11.88 2.64
C CYS A 115 -18.79 12.67 2.76
N ARG A 116 -19.57 12.48 3.83
CA ARG A 116 -20.91 13.07 4.02
C ARG A 116 -21.82 12.93 2.79
N LEU A 117 -21.74 11.78 2.14
CA LEU A 117 -22.53 11.48 0.96
C LEU A 117 -23.97 11.20 1.38
N ALA A 118 -24.94 11.67 0.58
CA ALA A 118 -26.33 11.30 0.78
C ALA A 118 -26.51 9.77 0.64
N PRO A 119 -27.52 9.17 1.30
CA PRO A 119 -27.75 7.71 1.29
C PRO A 119 -27.87 7.08 -0.11
N ASN A 120 -28.14 7.88 -1.15
CA ASN A 120 -28.36 7.41 -2.52
C ASN A 120 -27.43 8.09 -3.55
N THR A 121 -26.34 8.73 -3.13
CA THR A 121 -25.37 9.25 -4.09
C THR A 121 -24.80 8.07 -4.88
N PRO A 122 -24.88 8.09 -6.24
CA PRO A 122 -24.27 7.07 -7.05
C PRO A 122 -22.76 7.13 -6.83
N LEU A 123 -22.23 6.08 -6.24
CA LEU A 123 -20.79 5.86 -6.24
C LEU A 123 -20.47 5.29 -7.61
N ALA A 124 -19.57 5.95 -8.34
CA ALA A 124 -18.83 5.27 -9.39
C ALA A 124 -18.17 4.05 -8.69
N GLY A 125 -18.48 2.84 -9.14
CA GLY A 125 -18.02 1.59 -8.50
C GLY A 125 -19.08 0.74 -7.83
N ALA A 126 -20.32 1.23 -7.74
CA ALA A 126 -21.47 0.33 -7.67
C ALA A 126 -21.73 -0.33 -9.03
N ALA A 127 -20.69 -0.89 -9.65
CA ALA A 127 -20.80 -1.63 -10.89
C ALA A 127 -21.34 -3.03 -10.61
N ARG A 128 -22.66 -3.12 -10.79
CA ARG A 128 -23.34 -4.16 -11.58
C ARG A 128 -22.85 -5.59 -11.36
N ASN A 129 -23.63 -6.34 -10.57
CA ASN A 129 -23.87 -7.75 -10.91
C ASN A 129 -24.39 -7.86 -12.35
#